data_AF-A0A831SMW6-F1
#
_entry.id   AF-A0A831SMW6-F1
#
_cell.length_a   1.000
_cell.length_b   1.000
_cell.length_c   1.000
_cell.angle_alpha   90.00
_cell.angle_beta   90.00
_cell.angle_gamma   90.00
#
_symmetry.space_group_name_H-M   'P 1'
#
loop_
_entity.id
_entity.type
_entity.pdbx_description
1 polymer ?
#
loop_
_entity_poly.entity_id
_entity_poly.type
_entity_poly.pdbx_seq_one_letter_code
_entity_poly.pdbx_strand_id
1 'polypeptide(L)'
;MNRQTLLFFLVILPVMFFGLLIALAVNIVDPSGDRFHRMAAWWGRFCAKTLGIEIEIAGNEHYDQKAHYLVISNHAGMADIPILLGALKLNLRFVAKEELGKIPVFGWVLKQAGYVLIKRGQNKEALKSLLNASKVLESGRSIHIFPEGTRSGTGELLPFKRGAFIIAQKAH
;
A
#
# COMPACT_ATOMS: atom_id res chain seq x y z
N MET A 1 -4.26 -24.73 -14.20
CA MET A 1 -4.26 -23.54 -13.31
C MET A 1 -4.39 -24.02 -11.88
N ASN A 2 -3.51 -23.62 -10.95
CA ASN A 2 -3.53 -24.17 -9.59
C ASN A 2 -4.70 -23.57 -8.76
N ARG A 3 -5.02 -24.19 -7.61
CA ARG A 3 -6.12 -23.77 -6.72
C ARG A 3 -5.99 -22.29 -6.30
N GLN A 4 -4.79 -21.84 -5.96
CA GLN A 4 -4.57 -20.46 -5.54
C GLN A 4 -4.86 -19.46 -6.66
N THR A 5 -4.44 -19.78 -7.89
CA THR A 5 -4.76 -18.96 -9.07
C THR A 5 -6.27 -18.92 -9.34
N LEU A 6 -6.99 -20.03 -9.18
CA LEU A 6 -8.45 -20.06 -9.29
C LEU A 6 -9.11 -19.17 -8.22
N LEU A 7 -8.70 -19.28 -6.96
CA LEU A 7 -9.21 -18.44 -5.87
C LEU A 7 -8.93 -16.95 -6.11
N PHE A 8 -7.76 -16.63 -6.66
CA PHE A 8 -7.43 -15.26 -7.03
C PHE A 8 -8.43 -14.68 -8.04
N PHE A 9 -8.65 -15.37 -9.17
CA PHE A 9 -9.52 -14.86 -10.23
C PHE A 9 -11.02 -14.96 -9.92
N LEU A 10 -11.47 -16.02 -9.24
CA LEU A 10 -12.89 -16.28 -9.02
C LEU A 10 -13.43 -15.67 -7.72
N VAL A 11 -12.55 -15.32 -6.77
CA VAL A 11 -12.97 -14.84 -5.45
C VAL A 11 -12.31 -13.50 -5.11
N ILE A 12 -10.98 -13.45 -5.06
CA ILE A 12 -10.27 -12.26 -4.56
C ILE A 12 -10.46 -11.04 -5.48
N LEU A 13 -10.32 -11.25 -6.78
CA LEU A 13 -10.45 -10.20 -7.79
C LEU A 13 -11.89 -9.64 -7.86
N PRO A 14 -12.96 -10.46 -7.89
CA PRO A 14 -14.33 -9.96 -7.77
C PRO A 14 -14.58 -9.19 -6.47
N VAL A 15 -14.13 -9.71 -5.31
CA VAL A 15 -14.30 -9.01 -4.02
C VAL A 15 -13.57 -7.67 -4.04
N MET A 16 -12.37 -7.59 -4.61
CA MET A 16 -11.67 -6.32 -4.80
C MET A 16 -12.47 -5.36 -5.69
N PHE A 17 -13.00 -5.85 -6.81
CA PHE A 17 -13.76 -5.03 -7.77
C PHE A 17 -15.01 -4.43 -7.12
N PHE A 18 -15.86 -5.25 -6.49
CA PHE A 18 -17.04 -4.74 -5.78
C PHE A 18 -16.67 -3.87 -4.58
N GLY A 19 -15.58 -4.22 -3.87
CA GLY A 19 -15.04 -3.39 -2.79
C GLY A 19 -14.63 -2.00 -3.26
N LEU A 20 -14.07 -1.87 -4.47
CA LEU A 20 -13.71 -0.57 -5.08
C LEU A 20 -14.94 0.26 -5.47
N LEU A 21 -16.02 -0.39 -5.92
CA LEU A 21 -17.29 0.31 -6.18
C LEU A 21 -17.89 0.87 -4.88
N ILE A 22 -17.84 0.10 -3.80
CA ILE A 22 -18.25 0.57 -2.47
C ILE A 22 -17.31 1.69 -1.99
N ALA A 23 -16.00 1.54 -2.18
CA ALA A 23 -15.02 2.54 -1.81
C ALA A 23 -15.24 3.88 -2.53
N LEU A 24 -15.75 3.86 -3.77
CA LEU A 24 -16.13 5.06 -4.50
C LEU A 24 -17.18 5.87 -3.71
N ALA A 25 -18.25 5.21 -3.26
CA ALA A 25 -19.29 5.84 -2.46
C ALA A 25 -18.78 6.27 -1.08
N VAL A 26 -17.94 5.44 -0.44
CA VAL A 26 -17.37 5.73 0.89
C VAL A 26 -16.45 6.95 0.86
N ASN A 27 -15.61 7.11 -0.17
CA ASN A 27 -14.71 8.26 -0.27
C ASN A 27 -15.44 9.58 -0.52
N ILE A 28 -16.66 9.56 -1.05
CA ILE A 28 -17.49 10.77 -1.17
C ILE A 28 -17.87 11.29 0.23
N VAL A 29 -18.13 10.39 1.18
CA VAL A 29 -18.56 10.75 2.54
C VAL A 29 -17.40 10.82 3.55
N ASP A 30 -16.25 10.24 3.23
CA ASP A 30 -15.04 10.26 4.06
C ASP A 30 -13.83 10.74 3.25
N PRO A 31 -13.59 12.05 3.17
CA PRO A 31 -12.47 12.62 2.42
C PRO A 31 -11.11 12.31 3.06
N SER A 32 -11.07 11.74 4.28
CA SER A 32 -9.81 11.38 4.94
C SER A 32 -9.12 10.15 4.34
N GLY A 33 -9.90 9.31 3.62
CA GLY A 33 -9.46 8.01 3.10
C GLY A 33 -9.36 6.89 4.13
N ASP A 34 -9.64 7.15 5.41
CA ASP A 34 -9.40 6.19 6.49
C ASP A 34 -10.38 5.02 6.47
N ARG A 35 -11.64 5.24 6.07
CA ARG A 35 -12.59 4.15 5.84
C ARG A 35 -12.14 3.25 4.70
N PHE A 36 -11.66 3.82 3.59
CA PHE A 36 -11.10 3.04 2.50
C PHE A 36 -9.92 2.17 2.98
N HIS A 37 -9.01 2.74 3.76
CA HIS A 37 -7.91 1.97 4.34
C HIS A 37 -8.40 0.81 5.21
N ARG A 38 -9.41 1.03 6.07
CA ARG A 38 -10.00 -0.07 6.85
C ARG A 38 -10.60 -1.16 5.98
N MET A 39 -11.25 -0.81 4.87
CA MET A 39 -11.75 -1.77 3.88
C MET A 39 -10.59 -2.53 3.21
N ALA A 40 -9.52 -1.83 2.83
CA ALA A 40 -8.33 -2.43 2.22
C ALA A 40 -7.60 -3.37 3.20
N ALA A 41 -7.50 -3.01 4.48
CA ALA A 41 -6.96 -3.85 5.53
C ALA A 41 -7.81 -5.10 5.77
N TRP A 42 -9.15 -4.97 5.76
CA TRP A 42 -10.04 -6.13 5.80
C TRP A 42 -9.84 -7.03 4.58
N TRP A 43 -9.75 -6.45 3.39
CA TRP A 43 -9.49 -7.19 2.16
C TRP A 43 -8.15 -7.93 2.20
N GLY A 44 -7.12 -7.31 2.77
CA GLY A 44 -5.82 -7.94 3.01
C GLY A 44 -5.92 -9.20 3.88
N ARG A 45 -6.61 -9.11 5.02
CA ARG A 45 -6.89 -10.28 5.88
C ARG A 45 -7.71 -11.35 5.17
N PHE A 46 -8.70 -10.94 4.38
CA PHE A 46 -9.51 -11.83 3.55
C PHE A 46 -8.66 -12.59 2.52
N CYS A 47 -7.73 -11.90 1.85
CA CYS A 47 -6.80 -12.52 0.91
C CYS A 47 -5.93 -13.57 1.60
N ALA A 48 -5.30 -13.23 2.73
CA ALA A 48 -4.46 -14.14 3.48
C ALA A 48 -5.22 -15.42 3.87
N LYS A 49 -6.41 -15.26 4.47
CA LYS A 49 -7.26 -16.39 4.86
C LYS A 49 -7.69 -17.25 3.66
N THR A 50 -8.10 -16.61 2.56
CA THR A 50 -8.58 -17.32 1.36
C THR A 50 -7.46 -18.13 0.69
N LEU A 51 -6.25 -17.57 0.66
CA LEU A 51 -5.08 -18.23 0.06
C LEU A 51 -4.39 -19.23 0.99
N GLY A 52 -4.81 -19.31 2.27
CA GLY A 52 -4.17 -20.15 3.28
C GLY A 52 -2.78 -19.66 3.67
N ILE A 53 -2.57 -18.34 3.65
CA ILE A 53 -1.31 -17.70 4.07
C ILE A 53 -1.38 -17.49 5.58
N GLU A 54 -0.47 -18.14 6.30
CA GLU A 54 -0.21 -17.88 7.71
C GLU A 54 0.73 -16.68 7.85
N ILE A 55 0.38 -15.74 8.72
CA ILE A 55 1.15 -14.52 8.95
C ILE A 55 1.70 -14.57 10.38
N GLU A 56 3.01 -14.65 10.48
CA GLU A 56 3.74 -14.49 11.74
C GLU A 56 4.33 -13.08 11.80
N ILE A 57 4.13 -12.40 12.94
CA ILE A 57 4.66 -11.06 13.18
C ILE A 57 5.57 -11.12 14.40
N ALA A 58 6.87 -11.03 14.18
CA ALA A 58 7.85 -10.80 15.23
C ALA A 58 8.04 -9.30 15.47
N GLY A 59 8.20 -8.88 16.73
CA GLY A 59 8.45 -7.48 17.07
C GLY A 59 7.24 -6.56 16.97
N ASN A 60 6.02 -7.09 17.15
CA ASN A 60 4.79 -6.28 17.12
C ASN A 60 4.74 -5.24 18.26
N GLU A 61 5.50 -5.45 19.32
CA GLU A 61 5.74 -4.54 20.44
C GLU A 61 6.62 -3.34 20.09
N HIS A 62 7.36 -3.38 18.97
CA HIS A 62 8.29 -2.31 18.57
C HIS A 62 7.62 -1.08 17.97
N TYR A 63 6.29 -1.10 17.77
CA TYR A 63 5.57 0.07 17.25
C TYR A 63 4.25 0.28 17.99
N ASP A 64 3.91 1.56 18.20
CA ASP A 64 2.61 1.97 18.71
C ASP A 64 1.62 2.09 17.56
N GLN A 65 0.52 1.34 17.63
CA GLN A 65 -0.54 1.35 16.63
C GLN A 65 -1.26 2.70 16.52
N LYS A 66 -1.11 3.58 17.53
CA LYS A 66 -1.64 4.95 17.53
C LYS A 66 -0.68 5.97 16.92
N ALA A 67 0.58 5.61 16.73
CA ALA A 67 1.57 6.46 16.08
C ALA A 67 1.57 6.26 14.55
N HIS A 68 2.40 7.04 13.86
CA HIS A 68 2.58 6.94 12.42
C HIS A 68 4.06 6.76 12.09
N TYR A 69 4.33 5.99 11.03
CA TYR A 69 5.68 5.59 10.66
C TYR A 69 5.90 5.64 9.16
N LEU A 70 7.15 5.87 8.77
CA LEU A 70 7.63 5.43 7.47
C LEU A 70 7.97 3.94 7.55
N VAL A 71 7.11 3.10 6.97
CA VAL A 71 7.29 1.65 6.88
C VAL A 71 8.02 1.31 5.58
N ILE A 72 9.08 0.51 5.70
CA ILE A 72 9.92 0.09 4.59
C ILE A 72 10.00 -1.43 4.60
N SER A 73 9.82 -2.06 3.44
CA SER A 73 10.04 -3.51 3.27
C SER A 73 10.59 -3.80 1.88
N ASN A 74 11.21 -4.97 1.72
CA ASN A 74 11.50 -5.51 0.39
C ASN A 74 10.20 -5.83 -0.39
N HIS A 75 10.31 -6.01 -1.70
CA HIS A 75 9.19 -6.36 -2.57
C HIS A 75 9.41 -7.71 -3.28
N ALA A 76 8.94 -8.79 -2.67
CA ALA A 76 9.15 -10.16 -3.14
C ALA A 76 7.97 -10.70 -3.98
N GLY A 77 6.74 -10.20 -3.76
CA GLY A 77 5.55 -10.84 -4.30
C GLY A 77 4.36 -9.94 -4.53
N MET A 78 3.33 -10.50 -5.17
CA MET A 78 2.02 -9.82 -5.30
C MET A 78 1.25 -9.82 -3.98
N ALA A 79 1.54 -10.77 -3.09
CA ALA A 79 0.89 -10.89 -1.79
C ALA A 79 1.36 -9.83 -0.78
N ASP A 80 2.50 -9.17 -1.03
CA ASP A 80 3.09 -8.20 -0.11
C ASP A 80 2.10 -7.10 0.30
N ILE A 81 1.41 -6.50 -0.67
CA ILE A 81 0.46 -5.40 -0.42
C ILE A 81 -0.73 -5.87 0.44
N PRO A 82 -1.50 -6.91 0.07
CA PRO A 82 -2.61 -7.37 0.92
C PRO A 82 -2.13 -7.86 2.29
N ILE A 83 -0.98 -8.53 2.39
CA ILE A 83 -0.43 -8.97 3.67
C ILE A 83 -0.12 -7.76 4.55
N LEU A 84 0.63 -6.77 4.04
CA LEU A 84 0.99 -5.56 4.79
C LEU A 84 -0.25 -4.76 5.22
N LEU A 85 -1.25 -4.60 4.34
CA LEU A 85 -2.53 -3.95 4.66
C LEU A 85 -3.28 -4.69 5.78
N GLY A 86 -3.28 -6.03 5.74
CA GLY A 86 -4.04 -6.85 6.67
C GLY A 86 -3.38 -7.05 8.02
N ALA A 87 -2.05 -7.12 8.04
CA ALA A 87 -1.23 -7.47 9.19
C ALA A 87 -0.84 -6.25 10.04
N LEU A 88 -0.42 -5.15 9.40
CA LEU A 88 0.01 -3.96 10.12
C LEU A 88 -1.20 -3.16 10.58
N LYS A 89 -1.30 -2.93 11.89
CA LYS A 89 -2.39 -2.16 12.51
C LYS A 89 -2.11 -0.65 12.44
N LEU A 90 -1.66 -0.19 11.28
CA LEU A 90 -1.31 1.19 10.99
C LEU A 90 -2.22 1.76 9.90
N ASN A 91 -2.44 3.07 9.93
CA ASN A 91 -3.17 3.77 8.86
C ASN A 91 -2.26 3.99 7.64
N LEU A 92 -2.04 2.94 6.86
CA LEU A 92 -1.02 2.89 5.80
C LEU A 92 -1.48 3.52 4.49
N ARG A 93 -0.57 4.25 3.84
CA ARG A 93 -0.68 4.74 2.46
C ARG A 93 0.56 4.31 1.69
N PHE A 94 0.36 3.66 0.55
CA PHE A 94 1.48 3.14 -0.24
C PHE A 94 2.00 4.19 -1.21
N VAL A 95 3.33 4.24 -1.36
CA VAL A 95 4.00 4.86 -2.51
C VAL A 95 3.90 3.91 -3.70
N ALA A 96 2.94 4.18 -4.57
CA ALA A 96 2.54 3.31 -5.67
C ALA A 96 2.92 3.90 -7.04
N LYS A 97 3.02 3.06 -8.07
CA LYS A 97 3.33 3.49 -9.45
C LYS A 97 2.27 4.45 -10.01
N GLU A 98 2.67 5.54 -10.66
CA GLU A 98 1.76 6.52 -11.26
C GLU A 98 0.75 5.90 -12.24
N GLU A 99 1.15 4.84 -12.95
CA GLU A 99 0.30 4.11 -13.89
C GLU A 99 -0.95 3.53 -13.22
N LEU A 100 -0.88 3.15 -11.94
CA LEU A 100 -2.06 2.69 -11.20
C LEU A 100 -3.10 3.80 -11.03
N GLY A 101 -2.65 5.05 -11.00
CA GLY A 101 -3.51 6.24 -10.97
C GLY A 101 -4.30 6.49 -12.25
N LYS A 102 -3.98 5.78 -13.34
CA LYS A 102 -4.66 5.87 -14.64
C LYS A 102 -5.76 4.83 -14.80
N ILE A 103 -5.81 3.82 -13.93
CA ILE A 103 -6.85 2.79 -13.95
C ILE A 103 -8.16 3.43 -13.48
N PRO A 104 -9.26 3.37 -14.26
CA PRO A 104 -10.56 3.92 -13.86
C PRO A 104 -11.04 3.31 -12.54
N VAL A 105 -11.71 4.12 -11.73
CA VAL A 105 -12.17 3.80 -10.36
C VAL A 105 -11.01 3.56 -9.39
N PHE A 106 -10.14 2.58 -9.64
CA PHE A 106 -9.01 2.23 -8.77
C PHE A 106 -8.07 3.41 -8.53
N GLY A 107 -7.58 4.04 -9.61
CA GLY A 107 -6.69 5.18 -9.52
C GLY A 107 -7.33 6.39 -8.85
N TRP A 108 -8.63 6.59 -9.01
CA TRP A 108 -9.39 7.64 -8.34
C TRP A 108 -9.48 7.38 -6.83
N VAL A 109 -9.84 6.14 -6.44
CA VAL A 109 -9.96 5.73 -5.04
C VAL A 109 -8.62 5.85 -4.34
N LEU A 110 -7.51 5.43 -4.97
CA LEU A 110 -6.17 5.59 -4.40
C LEU A 110 -5.81 7.06 -4.15
N LYS A 111 -6.04 7.93 -5.14
CA LYS A 111 -5.75 9.37 -5.02
C LYS A 111 -6.55 10.01 -3.90
N GLN A 112 -7.86 9.76 -3.87
CA GLN A 112 -8.76 10.30 -2.83
C GLN A 112 -8.40 9.77 -1.44
N ALA A 113 -8.00 8.51 -1.36
CA ALA A 113 -7.61 7.93 -0.08
C ALA A 113 -6.26 8.46 0.43
N GLY A 114 -5.49 9.24 -0.33
CA GLY A 114 -4.19 9.76 0.09
C GLY A 114 -3.02 8.81 -0.18
N TYR A 115 -3.17 7.85 -1.10
CA TYR A 115 -2.03 7.07 -1.60
C TYR A 115 -1.15 7.94 -2.48
N VAL A 116 0.15 7.70 -2.43
CA VAL A 116 1.13 8.52 -3.15
C VAL A 116 1.49 7.86 -4.46
N LEU A 117 1.10 8.48 -5.56
CA LEU A 117 1.45 8.01 -6.90
C LEU A 117 2.79 8.62 -7.33
N ILE A 118 3.81 7.78 -7.48
CA ILE A 118 5.16 8.19 -7.89
C ILE A 118 5.42 7.88 -9.35
N LYS A 119 5.89 8.90 -10.07
CA LYS A 119 6.43 8.77 -11.42
C LYS A 119 7.91 8.40 -11.35
N ARG A 120 8.24 7.14 -11.66
CA ARG A 120 9.61 6.62 -11.58
C ARG A 120 10.42 7.05 -12.79
N GLY A 121 11.72 7.33 -12.62
CA GLY A 121 12.64 7.68 -13.71
C GLY A 121 12.67 9.16 -14.10
N GLN A 122 11.81 10.00 -13.54
CA GLN A 122 11.85 11.46 -13.73
C GLN A 122 12.21 12.15 -12.42
N ASN A 123 13.45 12.66 -12.33
CA ASN A 123 14.04 13.07 -11.05
C ASN A 123 13.23 14.15 -10.31
N LYS A 124 12.66 15.13 -11.02
CA LYS A 124 11.90 16.23 -10.41
C LYS A 124 10.52 15.79 -9.94
N GLU A 125 9.80 15.04 -10.76
CA GLU A 125 8.45 14.54 -10.49
C GLU A 125 8.46 13.45 -9.41
N ALA A 126 9.47 12.58 -9.45
CA ALA A 126 9.71 11.60 -8.39
C ALA A 126 9.95 12.32 -7.06
N LEU A 127 10.82 13.33 -7.03
CA LEU A 127 11.08 14.13 -5.83
C LEU A 127 9.79 14.79 -5.32
N LYS A 128 9.00 15.43 -6.18
CA LYS A 128 7.70 16.01 -5.80
C LYS A 128 6.77 14.98 -5.15
N SER A 129 6.74 13.76 -5.68
CA SER A 129 5.93 12.67 -5.13
C SER A 129 6.43 12.23 -3.75
N LEU A 130 7.76 12.15 -3.55
CA LEU A 130 8.36 11.82 -2.25
C LEU A 130 8.11 12.92 -1.20
N LEU A 131 8.17 14.19 -1.61
CA LEU A 131 7.79 15.32 -0.73
C LEU A 131 6.31 15.26 -0.35
N ASN A 132 5.43 14.86 -1.28
CA ASN A 132 4.02 14.62 -0.95
C ASN A 132 3.85 13.46 0.04
N ALA A 133 4.62 12.37 -0.08
CA ALA A 133 4.62 11.30 0.91
C ALA A 133 5.04 11.79 2.30
N SER A 134 6.01 12.71 2.37
CA SER A 134 6.44 13.32 3.64
C SER A 134 5.29 14.09 4.30
N LYS A 135 4.55 14.89 3.53
CA LYS A 135 3.35 15.61 4.02
C LYS A 135 2.23 14.67 4.48
N VAL A 136 2.03 13.55 3.79
CA VAL A 136 1.05 12.54 4.22
C VAL A 136 1.50 11.91 5.54
N LEU A 137 2.79 11.65 5.70
CA LEU A 137 3.36 11.15 6.95
C LEU A 137 3.12 12.13 8.11
N GLU A 138 3.46 13.40 7.92
CA GLU A 138 3.22 14.50 8.89
C GLU A 138 1.74 14.68 9.25
N SER A 139 0.82 14.33 8.34
CA SER A 139 -0.63 14.39 8.60
C SER A 139 -1.17 13.31 9.55
N GLY A 140 -0.28 12.51 10.15
CA GLY A 140 -0.64 11.45 11.10
C GLY A 140 -0.95 10.10 10.45
N ARG A 141 -0.60 9.90 9.18
CA ARG A 141 -0.81 8.63 8.44
C ARG A 141 0.53 7.94 8.24
N SER A 142 0.55 6.62 8.30
CA SER A 142 1.79 5.88 8.00
C SER A 142 1.99 5.79 6.49
N ILE A 143 3.24 5.90 6.03
CA ILE A 143 3.60 5.70 4.63
C ILE A 143 4.33 4.37 4.50
N HIS A 144 3.95 3.57 3.51
CA HIS A 144 4.72 2.40 3.11
C HIS A 144 5.44 2.66 1.78
N ILE A 145 6.71 2.26 1.70
CA ILE A 145 7.48 2.28 0.46
C ILE A 145 8.32 1.01 0.28
N PHE A 146 8.31 0.47 -0.93
CA PHE A 146 9.28 -0.52 -1.40
C PHE A 146 10.50 0.21 -1.99
N PRO A 147 11.65 0.28 -1.28
CA PRO A 147 12.76 1.15 -1.63
C PRO A 147 13.51 0.69 -2.89
N GLU A 148 13.36 -0.58 -3.27
CA GLU A 148 13.87 -1.16 -4.53
C GLU A 148 13.20 -0.51 -5.75
N GLY A 149 11.95 -0.05 -5.59
CA GLY A 149 11.18 0.56 -6.67
C GLY A 149 10.82 -0.41 -7.81
N THR A 150 10.92 -1.72 -7.57
CA THR A 150 10.38 -2.79 -8.39
C THR A 150 10.28 -4.04 -7.52
N ARG A 151 9.62 -5.08 -8.01
CA ARG A 151 9.59 -6.40 -7.38
C ARG A 151 10.79 -7.23 -7.85
N SER A 152 11.36 -8.01 -6.94
CA SER A 152 12.37 -8.99 -7.27
C SER A 152 11.78 -10.16 -8.07
N GLY A 153 12.44 -10.56 -9.15
CA GLY A 153 12.04 -11.73 -9.95
C GLY A 153 12.50 -13.06 -9.35
N THR A 154 13.54 -13.02 -8.50
CA THR A 154 14.17 -14.17 -7.85
C THR A 154 13.81 -14.27 -6.37
N GLY A 155 13.20 -13.22 -5.80
CA GLY A 155 12.95 -13.09 -4.36
C GLY A 155 14.13 -12.50 -3.58
N GLU A 156 15.27 -12.28 -4.24
CA GLU A 156 16.44 -11.64 -3.64
C GLU A 156 16.22 -10.14 -3.43
N LEU A 157 16.89 -9.59 -2.43
CA LEU A 157 16.86 -8.17 -2.11
C LEU A 157 17.59 -7.36 -3.20
N LEU A 158 16.89 -6.41 -3.83
CA LEU A 158 17.51 -5.49 -4.78
C LEU A 158 18.10 -4.26 -4.08
N PRO A 159 18.99 -3.49 -4.75
CA PRO A 159 19.54 -2.27 -4.20
C PRO A 159 18.46 -1.22 -3.85
N PHE A 160 18.57 -0.64 -2.67
CA PHE A 160 17.64 0.38 -2.21
C PHE A 160 17.93 1.73 -2.85
N LYS A 161 16.86 2.39 -3.33
CA LYS A 161 16.92 3.76 -3.81
C LYS A 161 16.79 4.74 -2.63
N ARG A 162 17.28 5.96 -2.82
CA ARG A 162 17.30 7.02 -1.80
C ARG A 162 15.91 7.55 -1.39
N GLY A 163 14.84 7.13 -2.07
CA GLY A 163 13.51 7.71 -1.91
C GLY A 163 12.96 7.63 -0.49
N ALA A 164 13.13 6.50 0.20
CA ALA A 164 12.68 6.35 1.58
C ALA A 164 13.41 7.30 2.53
N PHE A 165 14.72 7.48 2.37
CA PHE A 165 15.52 8.41 3.18
C PHE A 165 15.10 9.87 2.96
N ILE A 166 14.75 10.25 1.74
CA ILE A 166 14.23 11.59 1.43
C ILE A 166 12.92 11.83 2.18
N ILE A 167 12.02 10.83 2.22
CA ILE A 167 10.74 10.94 2.95
C ILE A 167 11.02 11.15 4.43
N ALA A 168 11.86 10.28 5.03
CA ALA A 168 12.20 10.36 6.45
C ALA A 168 12.81 11.71 6.82
N GLN A 169 13.79 12.20 6.05
CA GLN A 169 14.46 13.48 6.31
C GLN A 169 13.53 14.69 6.19
N LYS A 170 12.47 14.59 5.38
CA LYS A 170 11.57 15.72 5.13
C LYS A 170 10.35 15.74 6.04
N ALA A 171 10.04 14.64 6.72
CA ALA A 171 8.90 14.50 7.62
C ALA A 171 9.24 14.89 9.07
N HIS A 172 10.02 15.97 9.26
CA HIS A 172 10.49 16.45 10.57
C HIS A 172 9.81 17.76 10.97
#